data_AF-A0A2D9S850-F1
#
_entry.id   AF-A0A2D9S850-F1
#
_cell.length_a   1.000
_cell.length_b   1.000
_cell.length_c   1.000
_cell.angle_alpha   90.00
_cell.angle_beta   90.00
_cell.angle_gamma   90.00
#
_symmetry.space_group_name_H-M   'P 1'
#
loop_
_entity.id
_entity.type
_entity.pdbx_description
1 polymer ?
#
loop_
_entity_poly.entity_id
_entity_poly.type
_entity_poly.pdbx_seq_one_letter_code
_entity_poly.pdbx_strand_id
1 'polypeptide(L)'
;MKMEFIDDNEWTPIHTLPGYECCIEYYINSKGQIKSTKGKSEKILKQRKNKNGYMQVNLTQRIGRKKTITAAVHSLVALAFLKPPMSLPGRTKSCSRVRHVDGKKDNNIVGNLKWTKIEESCNRKNG
;
A
#
# COMPACT_ATOMS: atom_id res chain seq x y z
N MET A 1 14.75 -16.24 18.93
CA MET A 1 13.72 -15.91 17.91
C MET A 1 13.13 -14.57 18.32
N LYS A 2 13.58 -13.47 17.72
CA LYS A 2 13.16 -12.11 18.14
C LYS A 2 11.73 -11.88 17.62
N MET A 3 10.76 -11.96 18.52
CA MET A 3 9.43 -11.40 18.28
C MET A 3 9.60 -9.89 18.40
N GLU A 4 9.73 -9.22 17.26
CA GLU A 4 9.73 -7.77 17.21
C GLU A 4 8.32 -7.32 17.61
N PHE A 5 8.21 -6.77 18.82
CA PHE A 5 7.04 -6.03 19.25
C PHE A 5 6.89 -4.87 18.25
N ILE A 6 5.96 -5.01 17.28
CA ILE A 6 5.55 -3.90 16.43
C ILE A 6 4.92 -2.88 17.36
N ASP A 7 5.64 -1.79 17.59
CA ASP A 7 5.12 -0.61 18.26
C ASP A 7 3.95 -0.06 17.42
N ASP A 8 2.76 0.00 18.02
CA ASP A 8 1.49 0.22 17.33
C ASP A 8 1.29 1.69 16.88
N ASN A 9 2.31 2.55 16.91
CA ASN A 9 2.09 3.98 16.77
C ASN A 9 3.09 4.77 15.92
N GLU A 10 3.67 4.17 14.88
CA GLU A 10 4.47 4.92 13.90
C GLU A 10 3.72 5.15 12.60
N TRP A 11 3.24 6.39 12.43
CA TRP A 11 2.71 6.89 11.17
C TRP A 11 3.86 7.14 10.19
N THR A 12 3.97 6.31 9.16
CA THR A 12 4.98 6.48 8.10
C THR A 12 4.50 7.51 7.07
N PRO A 13 5.30 8.53 6.74
CA PRO A 13 4.96 9.49 5.68
C PRO A 13 4.87 8.81 4.32
N ILE A 14 3.77 9.02 3.57
CA ILE A 14 3.55 8.36 2.28
C ILE A 14 4.54 8.85 1.22
N HIS A 15 5.05 10.07 1.32
CA HIS A 15 5.98 10.63 0.35
C HIS A 15 7.38 9.99 0.37
N THR A 16 7.71 9.14 1.36
CA THR A 16 8.95 8.36 1.34
C THR A 16 8.82 7.08 0.52
N LEU A 17 7.59 6.73 0.10
CA LEU A 17 7.31 5.55 -0.69
C LEU A 17 7.56 5.82 -2.18
N PRO A 18 8.18 4.87 -2.91
CA PRO A 18 8.46 5.05 -4.33
C PRO A 18 7.16 5.22 -5.14
N GLY A 19 7.11 6.27 -5.97
CA GLY A 19 5.93 6.62 -6.77
C GLY A 19 4.87 7.46 -6.04
N TYR A 20 5.08 7.79 -4.77
CA TYR A 20 4.19 8.65 -3.98
C TYR A 20 4.87 9.90 -3.43
N GLU A 21 6.06 10.23 -3.91
CA GLU A 21 6.91 11.37 -3.48
C GLU A 21 6.16 12.71 -3.46
N CYS A 22 5.17 12.89 -4.34
CA CYS A 22 4.36 14.10 -4.39
C CYS A 22 3.23 14.19 -3.34
N CYS A 23 3.01 13.13 -2.55
CA CYS A 23 1.93 12.99 -1.57
C CYS A 23 2.41 13.31 -0.14
N ILE A 24 2.93 14.51 0.07
CA ILE A 24 3.60 14.94 1.32
C ILE A 24 2.66 15.14 2.54
N GLU A 25 1.35 15.20 2.34
CA GLU A 25 0.37 15.50 3.40
C GLU A 25 -0.37 14.26 3.90
N TYR A 26 0.23 13.08 3.71
CA TYR A 26 -0.41 11.81 4.05
C TYR A 26 0.54 10.88 4.77
N TYR A 27 -0.03 10.10 5.67
CA TYR A 27 0.68 9.13 6.50
C TYR A 27 -0.08 7.82 6.52
N ILE A 28 0.64 6.71 6.71
CA ILE A 28 0.07 5.36 6.81
C ILE A 28 0.63 4.64 8.03
N ASN A 29 -0.20 3.83 8.70
CA ASN A 29 0.25 2.99 9.81
C ASN A 29 0.21 1.50 9.45
N SER A 30 0.76 0.67 10.34
CA SER A 30 0.83 -0.80 10.19
C SER A 30 -0.54 -1.47 10.09
N LYS A 31 -1.61 -0.81 10.56
CA LYS A 31 -3.01 -1.27 10.46
C LYS A 31 -3.66 -0.97 9.11
N GLY A 32 -3.01 -0.20 8.24
CA GLY A 32 -3.58 0.23 6.96
C GLY A 32 -4.60 1.35 7.07
N GLN A 33 -4.49 2.18 8.12
CA GLN A 33 -5.20 3.45 8.21
C GLN A 33 -4.35 4.53 7.53
N ILE A 34 -5.01 5.44 6.81
CA ILE A 34 -4.35 6.57 6.17
C ILE A 34 -4.82 7.85 6.83
N LYS A 35 -3.86 8.67 7.25
CA LYS A 35 -4.08 9.97 7.85
C LYS A 35 -3.74 11.06 6.84
N SER A 36 -4.55 12.11 6.80
CA SER A 36 -4.32 13.30 6.01
C SER A 36 -4.11 14.50 6.93
N THR A 37 -3.05 15.26 6.66
CA THR A 37 -2.70 16.51 7.36
C THR A 37 -2.96 17.75 6.50
N LYS A 38 -3.74 17.61 5.43
CA LYS A 38 -4.02 18.70 4.47
C LYS A 38 -4.88 19.83 5.06
N GLY A 39 -5.73 19.52 6.04
CA GLY A 39 -6.64 20.48 6.66
C GLY A 39 -6.06 21.14 7.91
N LYS A 40 -6.89 21.92 8.60
CA LYS A 40 -6.56 22.49 9.93
C LYS A 40 -6.33 21.42 11.01
N SER A 41 -6.84 20.22 10.78
CA SER A 41 -6.78 19.09 11.71
C SER A 41 -6.44 17.82 10.95
N GLU A 42 -5.69 16.94 11.60
CA GLU A 42 -5.43 15.60 11.07
C GLU A 42 -6.72 14.77 11.01
N LYS A 43 -6.91 14.04 9.92
CA LYS A 43 -8.09 13.19 9.74
C LYS A 43 -7.74 11.85 9.13
N ILE A 44 -8.43 10.81 9.58
CA ILE A 44 -8.35 9.49 8.93
C ILE A 44 -9.18 9.53 7.65
N LEU A 45 -8.57 9.17 6.52
CA LEU A 45 -9.24 9.11 5.24
C LEU A 45 -10.18 7.91 5.16
N LYS A 46 -11.39 8.17 4.66
CA LYS A 46 -12.35 7.09 4.35
C LYS A 46 -11.85 6.28 3.16
N GLN A 47 -11.58 5.01 3.41
CA GLN A 47 -11.24 4.04 2.39
C GLN A 47 -12.49 3.62 1.61
N ARG A 48 -12.32 3.26 0.33
CA ARG A 48 -13.40 2.75 -0.51
C ARG A 48 -13.00 1.41 -1.09
N LYS A 49 -13.97 0.51 -1.27
CA LYS A 49 -13.76 -0.76 -1.98
C LYS A 49 -13.81 -0.51 -3.48
N ASN A 50 -12.81 -1.00 -4.20
CA ASN A 50 -12.85 -1.08 -5.66
C ASN A 50 -13.76 -2.24 -6.10
N LYS A 51 -14.10 -2.33 -7.39
CA LYS A 51 -14.86 -3.43 -8.01
C LYS A 51 -14.31 -4.82 -7.67
N ASN A 52 -12.99 -4.91 -7.45
CA ASN A 52 -12.30 -6.16 -7.11
C ASN A 52 -12.28 -6.48 -5.59
N GLY A 53 -12.91 -5.63 -4.77
CA GLY A 53 -13.02 -5.78 -3.31
C GLY A 53 -11.83 -5.24 -2.51
N TYR A 54 -10.81 -4.67 -3.16
CA TYR A 54 -9.66 -4.07 -2.47
C TYR A 54 -9.95 -2.67 -1.98
N MET A 55 -9.45 -2.35 -0.78
CA MET A 55 -9.52 -1.00 -0.22
C MET A 55 -8.54 -0.06 -0.94
N GLN A 56 -9.05 1.11 -1.33
CA GLN A 56 -8.30 2.17 -1.98
C GLN A 56 -8.63 3.54 -1.39
N VAL A 57 -7.68 4.46 -1.51
CA VAL A 57 -7.80 5.86 -1.08
C VAL A 57 -7.36 6.78 -2.19
N ASN A 58 -7.93 7.99 -2.21
CA ASN A 58 -7.54 9.04 -3.14
C ASN A 58 -6.58 9.99 -2.42
N LEU A 59 -5.36 10.11 -2.94
CA LEU A 59 -4.33 11.00 -2.43
C LEU A 59 -4.17 12.17 -3.40
N THR A 60 -4.23 13.39 -2.91
CA THR A 60 -3.95 14.58 -3.72
C THR A 60 -2.45 14.85 -3.75
N GLN A 61 -1.86 14.87 -4.94
CA GLN A 61 -0.46 15.28 -5.10
C GLN A 61 -0.34 16.79 -4.90
N ARG A 62 0.54 17.22 -3.98
CA ARG A 62 0.79 18.63 -3.67
C ARG A 62 1.99 19.18 -4.44
N ILE A 63 2.95 18.31 -4.77
CA ILE A 63 4.14 18.63 -5.56
C ILE A 63 3.88 18.25 -7.02
N GLY A 64 4.15 19.16 -7.96
CA GLY A 64 3.93 18.96 -9.39
C GLY A 64 2.49 19.24 -9.85
N ARG A 65 2.04 18.58 -10.91
CA ARG A 65 0.66 18.74 -11.42
C ARG A 65 -0.31 18.21 -10.35
N LYS A 66 -1.17 19.08 -9.82
CA LYS A 66 -2.17 18.84 -8.76
C LYS A 66 -3.21 17.77 -9.15
N LYS A 67 -2.78 16.52 -9.29
CA LYS A 67 -3.61 15.39 -9.67
C LYS A 67 -3.93 14.54 -8.44
N THR A 68 -5.09 13.90 -8.48
CA THR A 68 -5.45 12.91 -7.47
C THR A 68 -5.03 11.54 -7.99
N ILE A 69 -4.28 10.80 -7.17
CA ILE A 69 -3.90 9.42 -7.43
C ILE A 69 -4.73 8.48 -6.56
N THR A 70 -5.26 7.43 -7.17
CA THR A 70 -5.95 6.36 -6.44
C THR A 70 -4.91 5.32 -6.03
N ALA A 71 -4.66 5.20 -4.74
CA ALA A 71 -3.69 4.28 -4.17
C ALA A 71 -4.40 3.10 -3.50
N ALA A 72 -3.91 1.89 -3.72
CA ALA A 72 -4.40 0.71 -3.02
C ALA A 72 -3.77 0.63 -1.62
N VAL A 73 -4.61 0.45 -0.59
CA VAL A 73 -4.18 0.54 0.81
C VAL A 73 -3.20 -0.56 1.16
N HIS A 74 -3.49 -1.80 0.76
CA HIS A 74 -2.59 -2.94 0.95
C HIS A 74 -1.21 -2.73 0.31
N SER A 75 -1.14 -2.04 -0.85
CA SER A 75 0.14 -1.74 -1.50
C SER A 75 0.95 -0.73 -0.72
N LEU A 76 0.29 0.32 -0.20
CA LEU A 76 0.96 1.33 0.62
C LEU A 76 1.52 0.74 1.92
N VAL A 77 0.74 -0.10 2.61
CA VAL A 77 1.21 -0.76 3.85
C VAL A 77 2.42 -1.66 3.56
N ALA A 78 2.35 -2.44 2.48
CA ALA A 78 3.46 -3.29 2.09
C ALA A 78 4.72 -2.47 1.73
N LEU A 79 4.58 -1.36 1.01
CA LEU A 79 5.72 -0.50 0.68
C LEU A 79 6.32 0.17 1.92
N ALA A 80 5.51 0.51 2.93
CA ALA A 80 5.96 1.18 4.14
C ALA A 80 6.59 0.23 5.16
N PHE A 81 5.99 -0.95 5.38
CA PHE A 81 6.34 -1.82 6.50
C PHE A 81 6.92 -3.18 6.10
N LEU A 82 6.73 -3.63 4.84
CA LEU A 82 7.33 -4.88 4.37
C LEU A 82 8.62 -4.55 3.61
N LYS A 83 9.72 -5.21 3.99
CA LYS A 83 10.97 -5.11 3.24
C LYS A 83 10.70 -5.52 1.77
N PRO A 84 11.00 -4.65 0.79
CA PRO A 84 10.85 -5.03 -0.61
C PRO A 84 11.74 -6.25 -0.89
N PRO A 85 11.31 -7.18 -1.75
CA PRO A 85 12.15 -8.32 -2.11
C PRO A 85 13.47 -7.81 -2.71
N MET A 86 14.61 -8.33 -2.23
CA MET A 86 15.98 -7.95 -2.61
C MET A 86 16.25 -7.96 -4.13
N SER A 87 15.41 -8.66 -4.89
CA SER A 87 15.45 -8.63 -6.35
C SER A 87 14.34 -7.70 -6.84
N LEU A 88 14.68 -6.44 -7.12
CA LEU A 88 13.93 -5.64 -8.10
C LEU A 88 14.17 -6.30 -9.46
N PRO A 89 13.17 -6.98 -10.05
CA PRO A 89 13.35 -7.50 -11.40
C PRO A 89 13.41 -6.29 -12.33
N GLY A 90 14.61 -6.03 -12.83
CA GLY A 90 14.89 -4.94 -13.75
C GLY A 90 13.89 -4.96 -14.91
N ARG A 91 13.23 -3.81 -15.14
CA ARG A 91 12.45 -3.40 -16.33
C ARG A 91 11.54 -4.41 -17.06
N THR A 92 11.29 -5.60 -16.51
CA THR A 92 10.42 -6.62 -17.07
C THR A 92 9.46 -7.04 -15.98
N LYS A 93 8.29 -6.36 -15.92
CA LYS A 93 6.95 -6.83 -15.51
C LYS A 93 6.78 -7.91 -14.41
N SER A 94 7.78 -8.23 -13.59
CA SER A 94 7.59 -9.00 -12.36
C SER A 94 7.04 -8.03 -11.32
N CYS A 95 5.77 -7.66 -11.51
CA CYS A 95 5.02 -6.88 -10.53
C CYS A 95 4.87 -7.76 -9.30
N SER A 96 5.74 -7.62 -8.30
CA SER A 96 5.46 -8.22 -6.99
C SER A 96 4.08 -7.71 -6.54
N ARG A 97 3.15 -8.63 -6.29
CA ARG A 97 1.81 -8.29 -5.80
C ARG A 97 1.79 -8.49 -4.31
N VAL A 98 1.03 -7.66 -3.62
CA VAL A 98 0.74 -7.90 -2.22
C VAL A 98 -0.46 -8.82 -2.15
N ARG A 99 -0.34 -9.91 -1.41
CA ARG A 99 -1.42 -10.87 -1.16
C ARG A 99 -1.86 -10.80 0.29
N HIS A 100 -3.17 -10.83 0.52
CA HIS A 100 -3.77 -11.03 1.84
C HIS A 100 -3.70 -12.50 2.23
N VAL A 101 -3.10 -12.81 3.38
CA VAL A 101 -2.90 -14.19 3.88
C VAL A 101 -4.24 -14.83 4.26
N ASP A 102 -5.10 -14.07 4.95
CA ASP A 102 -6.44 -14.47 5.39
C ASP A 102 -7.49 -14.46 4.25
N GLY A 103 -7.12 -14.01 3.05
CA GLY A 103 -8.05 -13.84 1.92
C GLY A 103 -9.03 -12.66 2.06
N LYS A 104 -9.13 -12.03 3.24
CA LYS A 104 -9.93 -10.83 3.47
C LYS A 104 -9.22 -9.56 2.96
N LYS A 105 -9.71 -9.02 1.84
CA LYS A 105 -9.17 -7.83 1.14
C LYS A 105 -9.37 -6.49 1.87
N ASP A 106 -10.19 -6.50 2.92
CA ASP A 106 -10.45 -5.35 3.78
C ASP A 106 -9.44 -5.26 4.93
N ASN A 107 -8.86 -6.41 5.32
CA ASN A 107 -7.91 -6.50 6.43
C ASN A 107 -6.49 -6.15 5.95
N ASN A 108 -6.16 -4.87 5.95
CA ASN A 108 -4.88 -4.36 5.42
C ASN A 108 -3.77 -4.26 6.48
N ILE A 109 -3.86 -5.00 7.59
CA ILE A 109 -2.78 -5.03 8.59
C ILE A 109 -1.50 -5.63 7.98
N VAL A 110 -0.34 -5.09 8.32
CA VAL A 110 0.96 -5.56 7.80
C VAL A 110 1.17 -7.06 7.96
N GLY A 111 0.80 -7.63 9.11
CA GLY A 111 0.92 -9.08 9.38
C GLY A 111 0.02 -9.97 8.52
N ASN A 112 -1.04 -9.40 7.92
CA ASN A 112 -1.91 -10.10 6.98
C ASN A 112 -1.47 -9.91 5.52
N LEU A 113 -0.42 -9.13 5.26
CA LEU A 113 0.06 -8.84 3.91
C LEU A 113 1.40 -9.53 3.68
N LYS A 114 1.58 -10.09 2.49
CA LYS A 114 2.87 -10.63 2.04
C LYS A 114 3.16 -10.26 0.59
N TRP A 115 4.42 -9.98 0.29
CA TRP A 115 4.89 -9.90 -1.07
C TRP A 115 4.84 -11.29 -1.71
N THR A 116 4.11 -11.42 -2.81
CA THR A 116 4.14 -12.60 -3.67
C THR A 116 4.73 -12.20 -5.01
N LYS A 117 5.59 -13.06 -5.56
CA LYS A 117 5.97 -12.94 -6.96
C LYS A 117 4.71 -13.20 -7.79
N ILE A 118 4.50 -12.40 -8.84
CA ILE A 118 3.73 -12.92 -9.97
C ILE A 118 4.68 -13.92 -10.60
N GLU A 119 4.58 -15.18 -10.18
CA GLU A 119 4.85 -16.23 -11.15
C GLU A 119 3.82 -15.98 -12.26
N GLU A 120 4.30 -15.85 -13.49
CA GLU A 120 3.42 -15.90 -14.66
C GLU A 120 2.60 -17.19 -14.57
N SER A 121 1.44 -17.13 -13.92
CA SER A 121 0.37 -18.05 -14.21
C SER A 121 -0.18 -17.60 -15.55
N CYS A 122 0.58 -17.89 -16.60
CA CYS A 122 0.08 -18.14 -17.95
C CYS A 122 -0.89 -19.32 -17.85
N ASN A 123 -2.04 -19.13 -17.19
CA ASN A 123 -3.12 -20.10 -17.29
C ASN A 123 -3.90 -19.75 -18.57
N ARG A 124 -3.36 -20.28 -19.67
CA ARG A 124 -4.05 -20.76 -20.85
C ARG A 124 -5.55 -20.91 -20.59
N LYS A 125 -6.35 -19.92 -20.99
CA LYS A 125 -7.75 -20.16 -21.27
C LYS A 125 -7.80 -20.88 -22.61
N ASN A 126 -7.79 -22.21 -22.57
CA ASN A 126 -8.41 -22.98 -23.63
C ASN A 126 -9.89 -22.59 -23.66
N GLY A 127 -10.36 -22.23 -24.84
CA GLY A 127 -11.74 -21.89 -25.18
C GLY A 127 -11.77 -21.55 -26.65
#